data_AF-A0A327VD40-F1
#
_entry.id   AF-A0A327VD40-F1
#
_cell.length_a   1.000
_cell.length_b   1.000
_cell.length_c   1.000
_cell.angle_alpha   90.00
_cell.angle_beta   90.00
_cell.angle_gamma   90.00
#
_symmetry.space_group_name_H-M   'P 1'
#
loop_
_entity.id
_entity.type
_entity.pdbx_description
1 polymer ?
#
loop_
_entity_poly.entity_id
_entity_poly.type
_entity_poly.pdbx_seq_one_letter_code
_entity_poly.pdbx_strand_id
1 'polypeptide(L)'
;PRCLFVSGQPAPHDASRDRMLTMTEPELRAELEAFLRGRGIAPRPDMLDLGLMVLLKDTAAAAAYRRETPAALDFPVVVLHWRDDADVRLDDLQGWRRYADSVEFRVIDGGHYDFMDAPDELRTLLTRWL
;
A
#
# COMPACT_ATOMS: atom_id res chain seq x y z
N PRO A 1 8.76 14.97 -12.56
CA PRO A 1 7.91 13.80 -12.90
C PRO A 1 6.62 14.28 -13.58
N ARG A 2 5.96 13.50 -14.46
CA ARG A 2 4.68 13.92 -15.06
C ARG A 2 3.49 13.70 -14.13
N CYS A 3 3.53 12.65 -13.32
CA CYS A 3 2.52 12.28 -12.33
C CYS A 3 3.13 11.32 -11.32
N LEU A 4 2.64 11.31 -10.09
CA LEU A 4 2.90 10.29 -9.08
C LEU A 4 1.67 9.39 -8.95
N PHE A 5 1.86 8.07 -8.93
CA PHE A 5 0.83 7.11 -8.58
C PHE A 5 1.13 6.53 -7.21
N VAL A 6 0.10 6.44 -6.36
CA VAL A 6 0.18 5.86 -5.02
C VAL A 6 -1.00 4.93 -4.79
N SER A 7 -0.78 3.85 -4.05
CA SER A 7 -1.79 2.83 -3.77
C SER A 7 -1.49 2.14 -2.44
N GLY A 8 -2.52 1.64 -1.78
CA GLY A 8 -2.35 0.74 -0.63
C GLY A 8 -1.78 1.36 0.65
N GLN A 9 -1.58 2.68 0.70
CA GLN A 9 -1.10 3.34 1.92
C GLN A 9 -1.69 4.74 2.13
N PRO A 10 -1.98 5.12 3.40
CA PRO A 10 -2.28 6.50 3.79
C PRO A 10 -1.18 7.47 3.36
N ALA A 11 -1.50 8.76 3.37
CA ALA A 11 -0.52 9.78 3.05
C ALA A 11 0.64 9.78 4.06
N PRO A 12 1.87 10.18 3.68
CA PRO A 12 3.05 10.01 4.53
C PRO A 12 2.93 10.59 5.95
N HIS A 13 2.18 11.67 6.16
CA HIS A 13 1.98 12.22 7.51
C HIS A 13 1.00 11.45 8.39
N ASP A 14 0.25 10.52 7.79
CA ASP A 14 -0.63 9.56 8.45
C ASP A 14 -0.05 8.13 8.37
N ALA A 15 1.23 7.96 8.01
CA ALA A 15 1.85 6.63 7.83
C ALA A 15 1.81 5.75 9.09
N SER A 16 1.71 6.35 10.28
CA SER A 16 1.55 5.61 11.54
C SER A 16 0.21 4.89 11.68
N ARG A 17 -0.75 5.14 10.77
CA ARG A 17 -2.05 4.47 10.72
C ARG A 17 -2.02 3.15 9.96
N ASP A 18 -0.89 2.78 9.37
CA ASP A 18 -0.74 1.49 8.70
C ASP A 18 -0.99 0.36 9.71
N ARG A 19 -1.94 -0.51 9.38
CA ARG A 19 -2.39 -1.62 10.22
C ARG A 19 -1.23 -2.53 10.62
N MET A 20 -0.29 -2.80 9.71
CA MET A 20 0.82 -3.73 9.97
C MET A 20 1.70 -3.26 11.13
N LEU A 21 1.71 -1.96 11.45
CA LEU A 21 2.51 -1.39 12.54
C LEU A 21 1.95 -1.72 13.93
N THR A 22 0.69 -2.15 14.04
CA THR A 22 0.08 -2.55 15.32
C THR A 22 0.04 -4.07 15.52
N MET A 23 0.46 -4.83 14.51
CA MET A 23 0.44 -6.29 14.53
C MET A 23 1.63 -6.85 15.31
N THR A 24 1.35 -7.89 16.09
CA THR A 24 2.35 -8.72 16.73
C THR A 24 3.05 -9.62 15.71
N GLU A 25 4.23 -10.15 16.07
CA GLU A 25 4.95 -11.09 15.19
C GLU A 25 4.11 -12.31 14.76
N PRO A 26 3.33 -12.98 15.65
CA PRO A 26 2.45 -14.06 15.23
C PRO A 26 1.35 -13.62 14.26
N GLU A 27 0.82 -12.40 14.42
CA GLU A 27 -0.19 -11.86 13.50
C GLU A 27 0.44 -11.54 12.14
N LEU A 28 1.64 -10.94 12.09
CA LEU A 28 2.38 -10.72 10.85
C LEU A 28 2.72 -12.03 10.14
N ARG A 29 3.08 -13.08 10.89
CA ARG A 29 3.26 -14.43 10.33
C ARG A 29 1.98 -14.94 9.70
N ALA A 30 0.84 -14.78 10.38
CA ALA A 30 -0.45 -15.23 9.88
C ALA A 30 -0.85 -14.48 8.59
N GLU A 31 -0.61 -13.16 8.52
CA GLU A 31 -0.82 -12.38 7.29
C GLU A 31 0.06 -12.87 6.15
N LEU A 32 1.35 -13.12 6.40
CA LEU A 32 2.27 -13.64 5.38
C LEU A 32 1.83 -15.04 4.89
N GLU A 33 1.37 -15.91 5.78
CA GLU A 33 0.82 -17.21 5.42
C GLU A 33 -0.45 -17.09 4.58
N ALA A 34 -1.39 -16.24 5.00
CA ALA A 34 -2.64 -16.00 4.28
C ALA A 34 -2.37 -15.44 2.88
N PHE A 35 -1.45 -14.48 2.77
CA PHE A 35 -0.98 -13.92 1.52
C PHE A 35 -0.44 -14.99 0.56
N LEU A 36 0.48 -15.84 1.03
CA LEU A 36 1.05 -16.91 0.20
C LEU A 36 -0.02 -17.90 -0.25
N ARG A 37 -0.90 -18.34 0.67
CA ARG A 37 -1.99 -19.27 0.35
C ARG A 37 -2.98 -18.69 -0.64
N GLY A 38 -3.32 -17.40 -0.50
CA GLY A 38 -4.19 -16.67 -1.43
C GLY A 38 -3.63 -16.66 -2.86
N ARG A 39 -2.31 -16.74 -3.01
CA ARG A 39 -1.62 -16.87 -4.30
C ARG A 39 -1.40 -18.32 -4.75
N GLY A 40 -1.99 -19.29 -4.07
CA GLY A 40 -1.81 -20.72 -4.37
C GLY A 40 -0.42 -21.26 -4.01
N ILE A 41 0.34 -20.53 -3.20
CA ILE A 41 1.68 -20.92 -2.77
C ILE A 41 1.57 -21.64 -1.43
N ALA A 42 2.02 -22.89 -1.36
CA ALA A 42 2.10 -23.62 -0.10
C ALA A 42 3.21 -23.03 0.78
N PRO A 43 2.90 -22.48 1.97
CA PRO A 43 3.91 -21.87 2.82
C PRO A 43 4.89 -22.92 3.34
N ARG A 44 6.18 -22.72 3.05
CA ARG A 44 7.25 -23.54 3.63
C ARG A 44 7.80 -22.87 4.89
N PRO A 45 7.97 -23.60 6.01
CA PRO A 45 8.40 -23.00 7.28
C PRO A 45 9.70 -22.19 7.17
N ASP A 46 10.71 -22.72 6.49
CA ASP A 46 12.01 -22.07 6.27
C ASP A 46 11.87 -20.74 5.51
N MET A 47 11.02 -20.71 4.48
CA MET A 47 10.75 -19.50 3.71
C MET A 47 9.89 -18.48 4.46
N LEU A 48 8.94 -18.94 5.28
CA LEU A 48 8.15 -18.07 6.15
C LEU A 48 9.03 -17.36 7.16
N ASP A 49 9.96 -18.07 7.80
CA ASP A 49 10.87 -17.49 8.79
C ASP A 49 11.76 -16.42 8.16
N LEU A 50 12.26 -16.67 6.94
CA LEU A 50 13.04 -15.69 6.19
C LEU A 50 12.20 -14.46 5.83
N GLY A 51 10.99 -14.66 5.31
CA GLY A 51 10.09 -13.57 4.94
C GLY A 51 9.65 -12.73 6.15
N LEU A 52 9.35 -13.37 7.27
CA LEU A 52 8.98 -12.71 8.51
C LEU A 52 10.14 -11.86 9.06
N MET A 53 11.38 -12.35 8.99
CA MET A 53 12.55 -11.58 9.40
C MET A 53 12.72 -10.29 8.60
N VAL A 54 12.45 -10.33 7.29
CA VAL A 54 12.45 -9.13 6.43
C VAL A 54 11.29 -8.21 6.81
N LEU A 55 10.08 -8.76 6.92
CA LEU A 55 8.88 -7.98 7.23
C LEU A 55 8.98 -7.25 8.57
N LEU A 56 9.53 -7.88 9.61
CA LEU A 56 9.77 -7.25 10.91
C LEU A 56 10.73 -6.07 10.84
N LYS A 57 11.74 -6.12 9.96
CA LYS A 57 12.67 -5.01 9.75
C LYS A 57 12.01 -3.88 8.97
N ASP A 58 11.21 -4.21 7.97
CA ASP A 58 10.49 -3.23 7.17
C ASP A 58 9.43 -2.51 8.01
N THR A 59 8.66 -3.22 8.85
CA THR A 59 7.71 -2.61 9.77
C THR A 59 8.41 -1.76 10.84
N ALA A 60 9.57 -2.17 11.35
CA ALA A 60 10.37 -1.33 12.25
C ALA A 60 10.86 -0.04 11.57
N ALA A 61 11.30 -0.12 10.31
CA ALA A 61 11.71 1.05 9.53
C ALA A 61 10.53 1.98 9.26
N ALA A 62 9.37 1.43 8.89
CA ALA A 62 8.13 2.17 8.70
C ALA A 62 7.65 2.83 10.01
N ALA A 63 7.74 2.13 11.15
CA ALA A 63 7.39 2.68 12.47
C ALA A 63 8.32 3.83 12.92
N ALA A 64 9.57 3.82 12.45
CA ALA A 64 10.53 4.89 12.68
C ALA A 64 10.32 6.11 11.76
N TYR A 65 9.54 5.96 10.68
CA TYR A 65 9.24 7.06 9.77
C TYR A 65 8.50 8.19 10.51
N ARG A 66 8.91 9.43 10.22
CA ARG A 66 8.32 10.65 10.77
C ARG A 66 8.20 11.69 9.66
N ARG A 67 6.97 12.07 9.33
CA ARG A 67 6.66 13.22 8.49
C ARG A 67 5.47 13.95 9.09
N GLU A 68 5.70 15.00 9.85
CA GLU A 68 4.59 15.69 10.53
C GLU A 68 3.77 16.57 9.58
N THR A 69 4.42 17.14 8.56
CA THR A 69 3.79 18.05 7.62
C THR A 69 3.81 17.49 6.18
N PRO A 70 2.72 17.66 5.41
CA PRO A 70 2.73 17.33 3.99
C PRO A 70 3.84 18.08 3.25
N ALA A 71 4.51 17.39 2.33
CA ALA A 71 5.44 18.02 1.41
C ALA A 71 4.66 18.42 0.15
N ALA A 72 4.72 19.69 -0.24
CA ALA A 72 4.09 20.15 -1.47
C ALA A 72 4.85 19.60 -2.69
N LEU A 73 4.12 18.96 -3.60
CA LEU A 73 4.57 18.45 -4.88
C LEU A 73 4.04 19.38 -5.97
N ASP A 74 4.88 19.66 -6.97
CA ASP A 74 4.58 20.52 -8.12
C ASP A 74 4.05 19.72 -9.33
N PHE A 75 3.73 18.45 -9.14
CA PHE A 75 3.16 17.55 -10.14
C PHE A 75 1.91 16.83 -9.62
N PRO A 76 0.99 16.39 -10.52
CA PRO A 76 -0.22 15.67 -10.12
C PRO A 76 0.04 14.37 -9.37
N VAL A 77 -0.92 14.00 -8.51
CA VAL A 77 -0.95 12.71 -7.80
C VAL A 77 -2.24 11.98 -8.16
N VAL A 78 -2.11 10.71 -8.54
CA VAL A 78 -3.24 9.78 -8.68
C VAL A 78 -3.17 8.77 -7.54
N VAL A 79 -4.22 8.75 -6.73
CA VAL A 79 -4.38 7.87 -5.58
C VAL A 79 -5.31 6.73 -5.95
N LEU A 80 -4.79 5.51 -5.86
CA LEU A 80 -5.50 4.28 -6.18
C LEU A 80 -6.05 3.63 -4.92
N HIS A 81 -7.35 3.36 -4.95
CA HIS A 81 -8.05 2.55 -3.95
C HIS A 81 -8.57 1.27 -4.61
N TRP A 82 -8.25 0.12 -4.04
CA TRP A 82 -8.77 -1.17 -4.47
C TRP A 82 -10.15 -1.37 -3.84
N ARG A 83 -11.16 -1.69 -4.65
CA ARG A 83 -12.57 -1.74 -4.20
C ARG A 83 -12.78 -2.68 -3.02
N ASP A 84 -12.11 -3.82 -3.06
CA ASP A 84 -12.26 -4.91 -2.10
C ASP A 84 -11.07 -4.97 -1.12
N ASP A 85 -10.33 -3.86 -0.97
CA ASP A 85 -9.29 -3.71 0.05
C ASP A 85 -9.91 -3.73 1.45
N ALA A 86 -9.54 -4.74 2.24
CA ALA A 86 -10.02 -4.88 3.61
C ALA A 86 -9.23 -4.03 4.61
N ASP A 87 -8.03 -3.56 4.23
CA ASP A 87 -7.08 -2.94 5.13
C ASP A 87 -7.01 -1.41 4.97
N VAL A 88 -7.31 -0.90 3.77
CA VAL A 88 -7.25 0.54 3.48
C VAL A 88 -8.57 1.03 2.90
N ARG A 89 -9.26 1.91 3.64
CA ARG A 89 -10.50 2.53 3.14
C ARG A 89 -10.18 3.78 2.35
N LEU A 90 -11.07 4.15 1.43
CA LEU A 90 -10.96 5.40 0.66
C LEU A 90 -10.82 6.66 1.54
N ASP A 91 -11.43 6.66 2.73
CA ASP A 91 -11.34 7.76 3.68
C ASP A 91 -9.92 7.90 4.29
N ASP A 92 -9.21 6.78 4.47
CA ASP A 92 -7.83 6.75 5.00
C ASP A 92 -6.84 7.40 4.01
N LEU A 93 -7.21 7.44 2.72
CA LEU A 93 -6.41 7.99 1.65
C LEU A 93 -6.58 9.50 1.45
N GLN A 94 -7.57 10.14 2.11
CA GLN A 94 -7.87 11.56 1.85
C GLN A 94 -6.74 12.51 2.22
N GLY A 95 -5.81 12.10 3.10
CA GLY A 95 -4.60 12.87 3.45
C GLY A 95 -3.75 13.25 2.22
N TRP A 96 -3.83 12.48 1.14
CA TRP A 96 -3.07 12.75 -0.09
C TRP A 96 -3.46 14.07 -0.77
N ARG A 97 -4.67 14.59 -0.53
CA ARG A 97 -5.12 15.91 -1.03
C ARG A 97 -4.22 17.07 -0.60
N ARG A 98 -3.41 16.89 0.44
CA ARG A 98 -2.50 17.93 0.97
C ARG A 98 -1.15 17.98 0.28
N TYR A 99 -0.84 17.04 -0.62
CA TYR A 99 0.48 16.93 -1.24
C TYR A 99 0.59 17.62 -2.59
N ALA A 100 -0.50 17.91 -3.30
CA ALA A 100 -0.45 18.58 -4.59
C ALA A 100 -1.74 19.37 -4.85
N ASP A 101 -1.68 20.35 -5.73
CA ASP A 101 -2.87 21.09 -6.17
C ASP A 101 -3.82 20.20 -7.00
N SER A 102 -3.27 19.19 -7.69
CA SER A 102 -4.02 18.24 -8.52
C SER A 102 -3.89 16.83 -7.95
N VAL A 103 -4.90 16.40 -7.20
CA VAL A 103 -5.00 15.03 -6.66
C VAL A 103 -6.28 14.37 -7.15
N GLU A 104 -6.11 13.24 -7.83
CA GLU A 104 -7.19 12.44 -8.40
C GLU A 104 -7.30 11.11 -7.66
N PHE A 105 -8.51 10.73 -7.24
CA PHE A 105 -8.77 9.43 -6.62
C PHE A 105 -9.42 8.50 -7.63
N ARG A 106 -8.89 7.28 -7.75
CA ARG A 106 -9.42 6.23 -8.61
C ARG A 106 -9.68 4.97 -7.80
N VAL A 107 -10.94 4.55 -7.79
CA VAL A 107 -11.33 3.24 -7.29
C VAL A 107 -11.30 2.27 -8.46
N ILE A 108 -10.55 1.18 -8.31
CA ILE A 108 -10.43 0.11 -9.30
C ILE A 108 -10.83 -1.23 -8.67
N ASP A 109 -11.26 -2.18 -9.49
CA ASP A 109 -11.69 -3.49 -9.00
C ASP A 109 -10.51 -4.34 -8.51
N GLY A 110 -10.72 -5.12 -7.44
CA GLY A 110 -9.71 -5.98 -6.83
C GLY A 110 -9.43 -5.67 -5.36
N GLY A 111 -8.58 -6.50 -4.75
CA GLY A 111 -8.11 -6.38 -3.37
C GLY A 111 -6.72 -5.76 -3.24
N HIS A 112 -6.26 -5.60 -1.99
CA HIS A 112 -5.02 -4.92 -1.62
C HIS A 112 -3.77 -5.34 -2.44
N TYR A 113 -3.70 -6.63 -2.80
CA TYR A 113 -2.56 -7.25 -3.46
C TYR A 113 -2.73 -7.46 -4.98
N ASP A 114 -3.89 -7.14 -5.55
CA ASP A 114 -4.20 -7.45 -6.96
C ASP A 114 -3.38 -6.60 -7.95
N PHE A 115 -2.71 -5.55 -7.48
CA PHE A 115 -1.73 -4.80 -8.26
C PHE A 115 -0.63 -5.70 -8.86
N MET A 116 -0.29 -6.80 -8.18
CA MET A 116 0.75 -7.72 -8.64
C MET A 116 0.37 -8.47 -9.92
N ASP A 117 -0.92 -8.62 -10.19
CA ASP A 117 -1.41 -9.30 -11.38
C ASP A 117 -1.58 -8.31 -12.56
N ALA A 118 -1.27 -7.02 -12.32
CA ALA A 118 -1.28 -5.94 -13.30
C ALA A 118 -2.57 -5.91 -14.14
N PRO A 119 -3.76 -5.78 -13.52
CA PRO A 119 -5.03 -5.83 -14.23
C PRO A 119 -5.12 -4.72 -15.29
N ASP A 120 -5.90 -4.97 -16.35
CA ASP A 120 -5.97 -4.07 -17.50
C ASP A 120 -6.43 -2.65 -17.14
N GLU A 121 -7.30 -2.51 -16.13
CA GLU A 121 -7.71 -1.20 -15.62
C GLU A 121 -6.52 -0.41 -15.05
N LEU A 122 -5.67 -1.05 -14.22
CA LEU A 122 -4.45 -0.45 -13.68
C LEU A 122 -3.48 -0.07 -14.80
N ARG A 123 -3.23 -0.98 -15.76
CA ARG A 123 -2.34 -0.73 -16.90
C ARG A 123 -2.85 0.43 -17.76
N THR A 124 -4.14 0.46 -18.06
CA THR A 124 -4.77 1.55 -18.82
C THR A 124 -4.63 2.88 -18.10
N LEU A 125 -4.82 2.91 -16.78
CA LEU A 125 -4.68 4.13 -16.00
C LEU A 125 -3.24 4.64 -15.98
N LEU A 126 -2.25 3.77 -15.75
CA LEU A 126 -0.84 4.13 -15.71
C LEU A 126 -0.35 4.70 -17.06
N THR A 127 -0.88 4.16 -18.17
CA THR A 127 -0.46 4.56 -19.53
C THR A 127 -1.07 5.87 -20.02
N ARG A 128 -2.10 6.44 -19.36
CA ARG A 128 -2.67 7.75 -19.71
C ARG A 128 -1.70 8.93 -19.57
N TRP A 129 -0.59 8.72 -18.85
CA TRP A 129 0.40 9.75 -18.53
C TRP A 129 1.75 9.54 -19.23
N LEU A 130 1.86 8.48 -20.04
CA LEU A 130 2.96 8.27 -20.98
C LEU A 130 2.75 9.17 -22.20
#